data_AF-A0A948UUM2-F1
#
_entry.id   AF-A0A948UUM2-F1
#
_cell.length_a   1.000
_cell.length_b   1.000
_cell.length_c   1.000
_cell.angle_alpha   90.00
_cell.angle_beta   90.00
_cell.angle_gamma   90.00
#
_symmetry.space_group_name_H-M   'P 1'
#
loop_
_entity.id
_entity.type
_entity.pdbx_description
1 polymer ?
#
loop_
_entity_poly.entity_id
_entity_poly.type
_entity_poly.pdbx_seq_one_letter_code
_entity_poly.pdbx_strand_id
1 'polypeptide(L)'
;MTEAAEALMALASRLRAAGRADEAAQAYRQLLAIRPDLPDSWFNLALMERQCGRFEAALKAYDEALRRGVSGPEEAWLNRGVIHADDLGRPDLALADLEAALAVAPDWPPALLNLGNLHEDMGRRDEAAAAYARALAVAPGHPVALARAAGLARLTGPDDPVIADLRTAVDRSELHPDDRAELGFALGRALDQVGAFDDAFAAYAAANAASRAADPAGARYDRAAHERFIDGLIAAFPEPAAPADGVEAGPIFICGLFRSGSTLIEQILSGHSRVTGGGELGLVPGLARAIAGYPQAMATAGPDAIAQLRGLYLGGLQTARPGADVVTDKRPDNFLHIGLIKAMFPNARIVHTVRQPLDVILSNWFLHLDRSMAHALDLEDLAHWHGQYERLMAHWKALYPDILDLDYDALVVEPRPQVERLLASCGLDWEEAVLDFHKAAAPVRTASVWQVREPLYRRSSGRWRNYERHLDGVRAALGTDNQG
;
A
#
# COMPACT_ATOMS: atom_id res chain seq x y z
N MET A 1 13.07 -25.88 -36.66
CA MET A 1 12.52 -25.74 -35.29
C MET A 1 13.48 -25.00 -34.37
N THR A 2 14.79 -25.26 -34.42
CA THR A 2 15.81 -24.55 -33.63
C THR A 2 15.88 -23.05 -33.91
N GLU A 3 15.94 -22.64 -35.18
CA GLU A 3 16.01 -21.22 -35.58
C GLU A 3 14.77 -20.41 -35.13
N ALA A 4 13.58 -21.02 -35.20
CA ALA A 4 12.35 -20.39 -34.70
C ALA A 4 12.35 -20.22 -33.17
N ALA A 5 12.88 -21.20 -32.42
CA ALA A 5 13.01 -21.10 -30.97
C ALA A 5 14.05 -20.03 -30.57
N GLU A 6 15.17 -19.93 -31.27
CA GLU A 6 16.19 -18.89 -31.03
C GLU A 6 15.62 -17.49 -31.30
N ALA A 7 14.89 -17.30 -32.40
CA ALA A 7 14.21 -16.03 -32.70
C ALA A 7 13.19 -15.63 -31.62
N LEU A 8 12.38 -16.58 -31.14
CA LEU A 8 11.41 -16.34 -30.07
C LEU A 8 12.08 -16.00 -28.74
N MET A 9 13.20 -16.65 -28.42
CA MET A 9 13.98 -16.36 -27.22
C MET A 9 14.56 -14.94 -27.25
N ALA A 10 15.15 -14.53 -28.37
CA ALA A 10 15.67 -13.18 -28.55
C ALA A 10 14.54 -12.13 -28.50
N LEU A 11 13.39 -12.42 -29.11
CA LEU A 11 12.20 -11.57 -29.06
C LEU A 11 11.70 -11.38 -27.63
N ALA A 12 11.51 -12.47 -26.88
CA ALA A 12 11.01 -12.43 -25.51
C ALA A 12 11.94 -11.63 -24.60
N SER A 13 13.26 -11.86 -24.68
CA SER A 13 14.25 -11.10 -23.92
C SER A 13 14.25 -9.61 -24.24
N ARG A 14 14.11 -9.24 -25.52
CA ARG A 14 14.01 -7.83 -25.93
C ARG A 14 12.72 -7.18 -25.44
N LEU A 15 11.59 -7.87 -25.51
CA LEU A 15 10.30 -7.37 -25.01
C LEU A 15 10.32 -7.18 -23.49
N ARG A 16 10.91 -8.13 -22.76
CA ARG A 16 11.13 -8.03 -21.31
C ARG A 16 12.00 -6.81 -20.96
N ALA A 17 13.13 -6.62 -21.65
CA ALA A 17 14.00 -5.47 -21.43
C ALA A 17 13.31 -4.13 -21.74
N ALA A 18 12.35 -4.13 -22.68
CA ALA A 18 11.53 -2.97 -23.00
C ALA A 18 10.31 -2.79 -22.06
N GLY A 19 10.16 -3.61 -21.02
CA GLY A 19 9.01 -3.55 -20.09
C GLY A 19 7.68 -3.97 -20.70
N ARG A 20 7.67 -4.59 -21.90
CA ARG A 20 6.45 -5.05 -22.59
C ARG A 20 6.06 -6.44 -22.10
N ALA A 21 5.67 -6.52 -20.82
CA ALA A 21 5.49 -7.77 -20.09
C ALA A 21 4.52 -8.76 -20.76
N ASP A 22 3.37 -8.28 -21.24
CA ASP A 22 2.35 -9.17 -21.82
C ASP A 22 2.82 -9.82 -23.12
N GLU A 23 3.45 -9.04 -23.99
CA GLU A 23 4.02 -9.53 -25.24
C GLU A 23 5.23 -10.44 -24.99
N ALA A 24 6.05 -10.12 -23.98
CA ALA A 24 7.13 -10.99 -23.55
C ALA A 24 6.60 -12.35 -23.07
N ALA A 25 5.54 -12.35 -22.24
CA ALA A 25 4.87 -13.57 -21.80
C ALA A 25 4.34 -14.38 -23.00
N GLN A 26 3.71 -13.73 -23.98
CA GLN A 26 3.24 -14.41 -25.19
C GLN A 26 4.39 -15.06 -25.98
N ALA A 27 5.50 -14.34 -26.18
CA ALA A 27 6.69 -14.86 -26.86
C ALA A 27 7.30 -16.05 -26.09
N TYR A 28 7.38 -15.98 -24.76
CA TYR A 28 7.84 -17.10 -23.93
C TYR A 28 6.90 -18.32 -24.03
N ARG A 29 5.57 -18.15 -24.02
CA ARG A 29 4.63 -19.27 -24.21
C ARG A 29 4.83 -19.95 -25.56
N GLN A 30 5.02 -19.17 -26.63
CA GLN A 30 5.31 -19.70 -27.97
C GLN A 30 6.65 -20.45 -28.00
N LEU A 31 7.69 -19.90 -27.37
CA LEU A 31 8.99 -20.56 -27.23
C LEU A 31 8.84 -21.92 -26.53
N LEU A 32 8.17 -21.93 -25.39
CA LEU A 32 8.03 -23.10 -24.52
C LEU A 32 7.09 -24.17 -25.10
N ALA A 33 6.21 -23.81 -26.03
CA ALA A 33 5.45 -24.78 -26.83
C ALA A 33 6.34 -25.58 -27.81
N ILE A 34 7.48 -25.00 -28.24
CA ILE A 34 8.44 -25.65 -29.14
C ILE A 34 9.57 -26.32 -28.35
N ARG A 35 10.07 -25.63 -27.32
CA ARG A 35 11.19 -26.04 -26.46
C ARG A 35 10.77 -25.97 -24.99
N PRO A 36 10.01 -26.97 -24.52
CA PRO A 36 9.55 -26.99 -23.13
C PRO A 36 10.69 -27.29 -22.14
N ASP A 37 11.87 -27.72 -22.60
CA ASP A 37 13.03 -28.13 -21.80
C ASP A 37 13.90 -26.98 -21.29
N LEU A 38 13.45 -25.72 -21.43
CA LEU A 38 14.21 -24.52 -21.07
C LEU A 38 13.76 -23.97 -19.70
N PRO A 39 14.40 -24.35 -18.57
CA PRO A 39 13.94 -23.96 -17.24
C PRO A 39 14.01 -22.44 -17.00
N ASP A 40 15.07 -21.76 -17.44
CA ASP A 40 15.19 -20.30 -17.24
C ASP A 40 14.15 -19.52 -18.07
N SER A 41 13.67 -20.08 -19.19
CA SER A 41 12.56 -19.50 -19.96
C SER A 41 11.23 -19.65 -19.23
N TRP A 42 11.00 -20.75 -18.52
CA TRP A 42 9.84 -20.90 -17.62
C TRP A 42 9.89 -19.91 -16.46
N PHE A 43 11.07 -19.72 -15.86
CA PHE A 43 11.29 -18.71 -14.81
C PHE A 43 10.97 -17.30 -15.32
N ASN A 44 11.48 -16.93 -16.50
CA ASN A 44 11.21 -15.62 -17.10
C ASN A 44 9.75 -15.46 -17.51
N LEU A 45 9.08 -16.51 -17.99
CA LEU A 45 7.64 -16.49 -18.23
C LEU A 45 6.91 -16.17 -16.93
N ALA A 46 7.25 -16.83 -15.82
CA ALA A 46 6.62 -16.62 -14.52
C ALA A 46 6.73 -15.16 -14.06
N LEU A 47 7.91 -14.54 -14.20
CA LEU A 47 8.09 -13.11 -13.92
C LEU A 47 7.15 -12.22 -14.74
N MET A 48 7.01 -12.49 -16.05
CA MET A 48 6.14 -11.71 -16.92
C MET A 48 4.66 -11.93 -16.60
N GLU A 49 4.25 -13.17 -16.28
CA GLU A 49 2.88 -13.47 -15.88
C GLU A 49 2.50 -12.75 -14.58
N ARG A 50 3.41 -12.67 -13.60
CA ARG A 50 3.20 -11.92 -12.37
C ARG A 50 3.04 -10.42 -12.67
N GLN A 51 3.90 -9.83 -13.50
CA GLN A 51 3.78 -8.41 -13.91
C GLN A 51 2.45 -8.11 -14.61
N CYS A 52 1.88 -9.08 -15.32
CA CYS A 52 0.56 -8.97 -15.94
C CYS A 52 -0.62 -9.27 -14.99
N GLY A 53 -0.37 -9.50 -13.70
CA GLY A 53 -1.40 -9.84 -12.72
C GLY A 53 -1.97 -11.26 -12.85
N ARG A 54 -1.32 -12.13 -13.63
CA ARG A 54 -1.75 -13.52 -13.86
C ARG A 54 -1.04 -14.47 -12.90
N PHE A 55 -1.28 -14.24 -11.61
CA PHE A 55 -0.55 -14.86 -10.50
C PHE A 55 -0.56 -16.40 -10.51
N GLU A 56 -1.71 -17.04 -10.76
CA GLU A 56 -1.80 -18.50 -10.84
C GLU A 56 -1.04 -19.07 -12.06
N ALA A 57 -0.97 -18.32 -13.17
CA ALA A 57 -0.16 -18.72 -14.32
C ALA A 57 1.34 -18.57 -14.02
N ALA A 58 1.72 -17.53 -13.26
CA ALA A 58 3.08 -17.33 -12.80
C ALA A 58 3.56 -18.48 -11.89
N LEU A 59 2.74 -18.88 -10.90
CA LEU A 59 3.04 -20.01 -10.02
C LEU A 59 3.27 -21.31 -10.79
N LYS A 60 2.38 -21.64 -11.75
CA LYS A 60 2.56 -22.80 -12.63
C LYS A 60 3.86 -22.74 -13.42
N ALA A 61 4.21 -21.57 -13.96
CA ALA A 61 5.46 -21.41 -14.70
C ALA A 61 6.70 -21.57 -13.80
N TYR A 62 6.67 -21.10 -12.55
CA TYR A 62 7.74 -21.39 -11.58
C TYR A 62 7.83 -22.89 -11.24
N ASP A 63 6.70 -23.58 -11.09
CA ASP A 63 6.70 -25.04 -10.89
C ASP A 63 7.36 -25.78 -12.05
N GLU A 64 7.08 -25.36 -13.30
CA GLU A 64 7.72 -25.94 -14.48
C GLU A 64 9.23 -25.66 -14.52
N ALA A 65 9.67 -24.46 -14.10
CA ALA A 65 11.08 -24.07 -14.01
C ALA A 65 11.83 -24.92 -12.97
N LEU A 66 11.27 -25.04 -11.77
CA LEU A 66 11.81 -25.86 -10.68
C LEU A 66 11.92 -27.33 -11.08
N ARG A 67 10.86 -27.91 -11.67
CA ARG A 67 10.86 -29.31 -12.11
C ARG A 67 11.90 -29.63 -13.18
N ARG A 68 12.32 -28.63 -13.95
CA ARG A 68 13.31 -28.75 -15.03
C ARG A 68 14.73 -28.37 -14.62
N GLY A 69 14.96 -28.04 -13.35
CA GLY A 69 16.28 -27.68 -12.84
C GLY A 69 16.73 -26.30 -13.30
N VAL A 70 15.93 -25.26 -13.00
CA VAL A 70 16.35 -23.86 -13.12
C VAL A 70 17.65 -23.62 -12.35
N SER A 71 18.48 -22.72 -12.88
CA SER A 71 19.82 -22.44 -12.34
C SER A 71 19.80 -21.80 -10.94
N GLY A 72 18.79 -20.98 -10.64
CA GLY A 72 18.56 -20.35 -9.33
C GLY A 72 17.23 -20.79 -8.69
N PRO A 73 17.12 -22.02 -8.18
CA PRO A 73 15.88 -22.52 -7.61
C PRO A 73 15.45 -21.75 -6.36
N GLU A 74 16.36 -21.25 -5.54
CA GLU A 74 16.09 -20.36 -4.41
C GLU A 74 15.35 -19.10 -4.82
N GLU A 75 15.70 -18.50 -5.97
CA GLU A 75 15.02 -17.31 -6.50
C GLU A 75 13.63 -17.64 -7.04
N ALA A 76 13.44 -18.82 -7.63
CA ALA A 76 12.13 -19.29 -8.05
C ALA A 76 11.20 -19.50 -6.84
N TRP A 77 11.70 -20.13 -5.78
CA TRP A 77 10.98 -20.31 -4.52
C TRP A 77 10.65 -18.96 -3.86
N LEU A 78 11.62 -18.05 -3.74
CA LEU A 78 11.39 -16.71 -3.21
C LEU A 78 10.28 -15.98 -3.97
N ASN A 79 10.35 -15.96 -5.30
CA ASN A 79 9.37 -15.25 -6.13
C ASN A 79 7.96 -15.87 -6.04
N ARG A 80 7.85 -17.20 -5.91
CA ARG A 80 6.57 -17.84 -5.60
C ARG A 80 6.06 -17.45 -4.21
N GLY A 81 6.94 -17.43 -3.21
CA GLY A 81 6.61 -16.99 -1.85
C GLY A 81 6.07 -15.57 -1.82
N VAL A 82 6.70 -14.66 -2.58
CA VAL A 82 6.23 -13.29 -2.79
C VAL A 82 4.86 -13.28 -3.46
N ILE A 83 4.58 -14.08 -4.49
CA ILE A 83 3.23 -14.15 -5.09
C ILE A 83 2.18 -14.62 -4.07
N HIS A 84 2.50 -15.66 -3.29
CA HIS A 84 1.60 -16.16 -2.27
C HIS A 84 1.33 -15.14 -1.17
N ALA A 85 2.36 -14.45 -0.67
CA ALA A 85 2.20 -13.42 0.34
C ALA A 85 1.51 -12.18 -0.21
N ASP A 86 2.05 -11.64 -1.31
CA ASP A 86 1.78 -10.29 -1.73
C ASP A 86 0.54 -10.17 -2.62
N ASP A 87 0.36 -11.14 -3.51
CA ASP A 87 -0.60 -11.05 -4.61
C ASP A 87 -1.86 -11.91 -4.34
N LEU A 88 -1.72 -13.01 -3.59
CA LEU A 88 -2.81 -13.99 -3.34
C LEU A 88 -3.29 -14.08 -1.89
N GLY A 89 -2.59 -13.48 -0.93
CA GLY A 89 -2.96 -13.52 0.49
C GLY A 89 -2.95 -14.93 1.10
N ARG A 90 -1.99 -15.77 0.71
CA ARG A 90 -1.81 -17.17 1.15
C ARG A 90 -0.52 -17.30 1.99
N PRO A 91 -0.49 -16.76 3.22
CA PRO A 91 0.75 -16.66 4.02
C PRO A 91 1.39 -18.01 4.35
N ASP A 92 0.60 -19.07 4.56
CA ASP A 92 1.14 -20.39 4.88
C ASP A 92 1.91 -21.00 3.70
N LEU A 93 1.43 -20.79 2.46
CA LEU A 93 2.15 -21.21 1.26
C LEU A 93 3.39 -20.34 1.03
N ALA A 94 3.29 -19.03 1.32
CA ALA A 94 4.44 -18.14 1.25
C ALA A 94 5.55 -18.56 2.20
N LEU A 95 5.19 -18.94 3.44
CA LEU A 95 6.14 -19.44 4.44
C LEU A 95 6.85 -20.70 3.95
N ALA A 96 6.09 -21.68 3.44
CA ALA A 96 6.66 -22.92 2.90
C ALA A 96 7.63 -22.66 1.72
N ASP A 97 7.29 -21.72 0.83
CA ASP A 97 8.15 -21.37 -0.30
C ASP A 97 9.42 -20.62 0.14
N LEU A 98 9.33 -19.72 1.13
CA LEU A 98 10.51 -19.05 1.70
C LEU A 98 11.41 -20.02 2.47
N GLU A 99 10.84 -20.98 3.18
CA GLU A 99 11.58 -22.07 3.82
C GLU A 99 12.27 -22.97 2.79
N ALA A 100 11.63 -23.26 1.66
CA ALA A 100 12.24 -24.00 0.55
C ALA A 100 13.41 -23.21 -0.08
N ALA A 101 13.28 -21.89 -0.25
CA ALA A 101 14.38 -21.05 -0.69
C ALA A 101 15.58 -21.11 0.27
N LEU A 102 15.32 -21.03 1.58
CA LEU A 102 16.35 -21.13 2.62
C LEU A 102 16.91 -22.55 2.80
N ALA A 103 16.18 -23.59 2.44
CA ALA A 103 16.72 -24.95 2.40
C ALA A 103 17.76 -25.13 1.29
N VAL A 104 17.59 -24.42 0.16
CA VAL A 104 18.58 -24.37 -0.93
C VAL A 104 19.74 -23.44 -0.56
N ALA A 105 19.44 -22.25 -0.04
CA ALA A 105 20.42 -21.21 0.29
C ALA A 105 20.18 -20.66 1.72
N PRO A 106 20.74 -21.30 2.77
CA PRO A 106 20.42 -20.98 4.18
C PRO A 106 20.74 -19.56 4.65
N ASP A 107 21.74 -18.94 4.03
CA ASP A 107 22.27 -17.62 4.41
C ASP A 107 21.95 -16.55 3.36
N TRP A 108 20.88 -16.73 2.57
CA TRP A 108 20.54 -15.79 1.50
C TRP A 108 19.71 -14.60 2.01
N PRO A 109 20.26 -13.36 2.06
CA PRO A 109 19.58 -12.23 2.68
C PRO A 109 18.21 -11.88 2.08
N PRO A 110 17.98 -11.93 0.74
CA PRO A 110 16.66 -11.70 0.17
C PRO A 110 15.56 -12.60 0.75
N ALA A 111 15.84 -13.90 0.93
CA ALA A 111 14.85 -14.81 1.52
C ALA A 111 14.66 -14.56 3.02
N LEU A 112 15.72 -14.26 3.78
CA LEU A 112 15.63 -13.91 5.20
C LEU A 112 14.83 -12.62 5.43
N LEU A 113 15.03 -11.61 4.59
CA LEU A 113 14.28 -10.35 4.63
C LEU A 113 12.80 -10.56 4.33
N ASN A 114 12.48 -11.33 3.27
CA ASN A 114 11.09 -11.64 2.93
C ASN A 114 10.42 -12.51 4.01
N LEU A 115 11.15 -13.43 4.64
CA LEU A 115 10.65 -14.21 5.78
C LEU A 115 10.34 -13.31 6.98
N GLY A 116 11.23 -12.36 7.30
CA GLY A 116 10.99 -11.37 8.33
C GLY A 116 9.74 -10.53 8.04
N ASN A 117 9.60 -10.03 6.81
CA ASN A 117 8.44 -9.24 6.39
C ASN A 117 7.14 -10.05 6.48
N LEU A 118 7.15 -11.31 6.04
CA LEU A 118 5.99 -12.20 6.14
C LEU A 118 5.60 -12.44 7.61
N HIS A 119 6.57 -12.60 8.50
CA HIS A 119 6.32 -12.70 9.93
C HIS A 119 5.75 -11.40 10.52
N GLU A 120 6.22 -10.22 10.10
CA GLU A 120 5.58 -8.94 10.48
C GLU A 120 4.11 -8.91 10.06
N ASP A 121 3.81 -9.26 8.80
CA ASP A 121 2.45 -9.28 8.24
C ASP A 121 1.53 -10.23 9.04
N MET A 122 2.07 -11.37 9.49
CA MET A 122 1.39 -12.35 10.35
C MET A 122 1.33 -11.96 11.84
N GLY A 123 1.94 -10.85 12.25
CA GLY A 123 2.01 -10.43 13.66
C GLY A 123 2.97 -11.26 14.53
N ARG A 124 3.87 -12.04 13.92
CA ARG A 124 4.86 -12.91 14.55
C ARG A 124 6.17 -12.14 14.81
N ARG A 125 6.15 -11.28 15.82
CA ARG A 125 7.21 -10.29 16.08
C ARG A 125 8.57 -10.93 16.37
N ASP A 126 8.60 -11.98 17.18
CA ASP A 126 9.84 -12.63 17.60
C ASP A 126 10.49 -13.38 16.44
N GLU A 127 9.68 -14.06 15.61
CA GLU A 127 10.15 -14.73 14.40
C GLU A 127 10.65 -13.73 13.34
N ALA A 128 9.99 -12.58 13.19
CA ALA A 128 10.47 -11.49 12.35
C ALA A 128 11.84 -10.97 12.81
N ALA A 129 11.98 -10.70 14.11
CA ALA A 129 13.25 -10.27 14.71
C ALA A 129 14.36 -11.30 14.50
N ALA A 130 14.07 -12.60 14.67
CA ALA A 130 15.02 -13.67 14.42
C ALA A 130 15.48 -13.73 12.95
N ALA A 131 14.57 -13.56 11.99
CA ALA A 131 14.90 -13.53 10.58
C ALA A 131 15.81 -12.34 10.20
N TYR A 132 15.50 -11.14 10.69
CA TYR A 132 16.35 -9.97 10.47
C TYR A 132 17.71 -10.08 11.17
N ALA A 133 17.76 -10.65 12.39
CA ALA A 133 19.02 -10.92 13.08
C ALA A 133 19.92 -11.90 12.29
N ARG A 134 19.32 -12.94 11.67
CA ARG A 134 20.06 -13.83 10.75
C ARG A 134 20.57 -13.08 9.52
N ALA A 135 19.75 -12.23 8.90
CA ALA A 135 20.18 -11.43 7.76
C ALA A 135 21.36 -10.51 8.12
N LEU A 136 21.34 -9.92 9.32
CA LEU A 136 22.43 -9.09 9.83
C LEU A 136 23.67 -9.90 10.23
N ALA A 137 23.53 -11.15 10.66
CA ALA A 137 24.68 -12.02 10.90
C ALA A 137 25.46 -12.31 9.60
N VAL A 138 24.73 -12.46 8.48
CA VAL A 138 25.32 -12.66 7.15
C VAL A 138 25.88 -11.35 6.58
N ALA A 139 25.12 -10.26 6.71
CA ALA A 139 25.47 -8.94 6.18
C ALA A 139 25.22 -7.84 7.23
N PRO A 140 26.17 -7.60 8.16
CA PRO A 140 25.99 -6.69 9.29
C PRO A 140 25.65 -5.23 8.93
N GLY A 141 25.99 -4.82 7.71
CA GLY A 141 25.73 -3.49 7.19
C GLY A 141 24.51 -3.39 6.27
N HIS A 142 23.69 -4.43 6.15
CA HIS A 142 22.60 -4.45 5.18
C HIS A 142 21.53 -3.41 5.55
N PRO A 143 21.30 -2.38 4.72
CA PRO A 143 20.45 -1.22 5.07
C PRO A 143 19.04 -1.61 5.50
N VAL A 144 18.36 -2.41 4.67
CA VAL A 144 16.99 -2.89 4.95
C VAL A 144 16.93 -3.75 6.22
N ALA A 145 17.89 -4.67 6.44
CA ALA A 145 17.87 -5.52 7.62
C ALA A 145 18.07 -4.72 8.91
N LEU A 146 18.98 -3.73 8.90
CA LEU A 146 19.19 -2.82 10.02
C LEU A 146 17.92 -1.99 10.30
N ALA A 147 17.34 -1.41 9.25
CA ALA A 147 16.13 -0.59 9.35
C ALA A 147 14.94 -1.38 9.94
N ARG A 148 14.77 -2.63 9.51
CA ARG A 148 13.71 -3.53 9.98
C ARG A 148 13.95 -4.00 11.41
N ALA A 149 15.17 -4.44 11.74
CA ALA A 149 15.53 -4.85 13.09
C ALA A 149 15.36 -3.71 14.10
N ALA A 150 15.77 -2.49 13.76
CA ALA A 150 15.59 -1.31 14.60
C ALA A 150 14.10 -1.00 14.85
N GLY A 151 13.23 -1.17 13.85
CA GLY A 151 11.79 -0.99 14.00
C GLY A 151 11.12 -1.96 14.98
N LEU A 152 11.75 -3.12 15.24
CA LEU A 152 11.28 -4.10 16.21
C LEU A 152 11.91 -3.93 17.60
N ALA A 153 12.98 -3.15 17.72
CA ALA A 153 13.72 -2.95 18.96
C ALA A 153 12.91 -2.14 19.99
N ARG A 154 13.10 -2.46 21.27
CA ARG A 154 12.63 -1.62 22.38
C ARG A 154 13.80 -0.78 22.88
N LEU A 155 13.85 0.46 22.41
CA LEU A 155 14.94 1.38 22.69
C LEU A 155 14.81 1.98 24.08
N THR A 156 15.95 2.19 24.73
CA THR A 156 16.01 2.63 26.14
C THR A 156 16.33 4.11 26.32
N GLY A 157 16.89 4.76 25.30
CA GLY A 157 17.21 6.18 25.31
C GLY A 157 17.98 6.62 24.06
N PRO A 158 18.36 7.91 23.95
CA PRO A 158 19.10 8.43 22.80
C PRO A 158 20.48 7.79 22.56
N ASP A 159 21.09 7.22 23.61
CA ASP A 159 22.40 6.56 23.56
C ASP A 159 22.31 5.04 23.31
N ASP A 160 21.12 4.52 22.93
CA ASP A 160 20.93 3.10 22.66
C ASP A 160 21.85 2.62 21.51
N PRO A 161 22.52 1.46 21.64
CA PRO A 161 23.44 0.97 20.61
C PRO A 161 22.82 0.87 19.21
N VAL A 162 21.51 0.57 19.11
CA VAL A 162 20.81 0.50 17.82
C VAL A 162 20.78 1.88 17.14
N ILE A 163 20.62 2.96 17.89
CA ILE A 163 20.66 4.33 17.35
C ILE A 163 22.08 4.67 16.88
N ALA A 164 23.10 4.28 17.65
CA ALA A 164 24.50 4.48 17.28
C ALA A 164 24.87 3.70 15.99
N ASP A 165 24.40 2.47 15.85
CA ASP A 165 24.59 1.65 14.65
C ASP A 165 23.91 2.28 13.43
N LEU A 166 22.67 2.78 13.59
CA LEU A 166 21.96 3.49 12.52
C LEU A 166 22.68 4.77 12.09
N ARG A 167 23.15 5.60 13.04
CA ARG A 167 23.95 6.80 12.73
C ARG A 167 25.19 6.43 11.93
N THR A 168 25.94 5.44 12.41
CA THR A 168 27.14 4.94 11.74
C THR A 168 26.84 4.41 10.33
N ALA A 169 25.72 3.71 10.16
CA ALA A 169 25.32 3.17 8.86
C ALA A 169 24.95 4.29 7.89
N VAL A 170 24.12 5.26 8.30
CA VAL A 170 23.71 6.40 7.47
C VAL A 170 24.92 7.21 6.99
N ASP A 171 25.94 7.41 7.83
CA ASP A 171 27.10 8.26 7.51
C ASP A 171 28.13 7.63 6.56
N ARG A 172 27.92 6.38 6.12
CA ARG A 172 28.81 5.73 5.16
C ARG A 172 28.82 6.48 3.82
N SER A 173 30.02 6.81 3.34
CA SER A 173 30.22 7.64 2.14
C SER A 173 29.77 6.99 0.83
N GLU A 174 29.80 5.66 0.75
CA GLU A 174 29.52 4.89 -0.47
C GLU A 174 28.08 4.37 -0.58
N LEU A 175 27.16 4.81 0.29
CA LEU A 175 25.76 4.36 0.22
C LEU A 175 25.02 4.94 -0.97
N HIS A 176 24.29 4.07 -1.66
CA HIS A 176 23.26 4.47 -2.61
C HIS A 176 22.23 5.37 -1.91
N PRO A 177 21.67 6.40 -2.58
CA PRO A 177 20.71 7.30 -1.94
C PRO A 177 19.46 6.59 -1.40
N ASP A 178 18.96 5.53 -2.05
CA ASP A 178 17.83 4.72 -1.52
C ASP A 178 18.17 4.06 -0.18
N ASP A 179 19.37 3.48 -0.06
CA ASP A 179 19.83 2.85 1.19
C ASP A 179 20.02 3.88 2.31
N ARG A 180 20.52 5.06 1.95
CA ARG A 180 20.65 6.21 2.86
C ARG A 180 19.28 6.69 3.34
N ALA A 181 18.28 6.74 2.45
CA ALA A 181 16.91 7.08 2.81
C ALA A 181 16.33 6.04 3.77
N GLU A 182 16.42 4.75 3.44
CA GLU A 182 15.91 3.64 4.26
C GLU A 182 16.47 3.69 5.70
N LEU A 183 17.79 3.83 5.82
CA LEU A 183 18.47 3.95 7.12
C LEU A 183 18.10 5.26 7.83
N GLY A 184 17.97 6.37 7.11
CA GLY A 184 17.57 7.66 7.67
C GLY A 184 16.16 7.65 8.26
N PHE A 185 15.19 7.02 7.57
CA PHE A 185 13.84 6.81 8.09
C PHE A 185 13.85 5.91 9.33
N ALA A 186 14.67 4.86 9.34
CA ALA A 186 14.84 4.03 10.53
C ALA A 186 15.43 4.80 11.72
N LEU A 187 16.44 5.65 11.47
CA LEU A 187 17.03 6.53 12.48
C LEU A 187 16.01 7.53 13.03
N GLY A 188 15.23 8.17 12.17
CA GLY A 188 14.14 9.05 12.58
C GLY A 188 13.11 8.34 13.47
N ARG A 189 12.73 7.11 13.13
CA ARG A 189 11.82 6.29 13.95
C ARG A 189 12.41 5.93 15.31
N ALA A 190 13.68 5.54 15.34
CA ALA A 190 14.38 5.17 16.56
C ALA A 190 14.50 6.38 17.53
N LEU A 191 14.84 7.56 17.00
CA LEU A 191 14.94 8.80 17.77
C LEU A 191 13.57 9.29 18.26
N ASP A 192 12.52 9.17 17.44
CA ASP A 192 11.14 9.49 17.84
C ASP A 192 10.66 8.59 19.00
N GLN A 193 10.96 7.29 18.96
CA GLN A 193 10.60 6.34 20.01
C GLN A 193 11.18 6.71 21.37
N VAL A 194 12.37 7.31 21.41
CA VAL A 194 13.06 7.73 22.65
C VAL A 194 12.83 9.20 22.99
N GLY A 195 11.96 9.90 22.25
CA GLY A 195 11.58 11.29 22.52
C GLY A 195 12.60 12.34 22.06
N ALA A 196 13.61 11.96 21.27
CA ALA A 196 14.60 12.88 20.71
C ALA A 196 14.05 13.58 19.44
N PHE A 197 12.99 14.36 19.60
CA PHE A 197 12.17 14.85 18.48
C PHE A 197 12.88 15.78 17.50
N ASP A 198 13.85 16.59 17.94
CA ASP A 198 14.68 17.40 17.03
C ASP A 198 15.54 16.55 16.12
N ASP A 199 16.29 15.64 16.74
CA ASP A 199 17.18 14.74 16.02
C ASP A 199 16.37 13.83 15.09
N ALA A 200 15.19 13.39 15.53
CA ALA A 200 14.26 12.64 14.71
C ALA A 200 13.81 13.45 13.49
N PHE A 201 13.39 14.70 13.68
CA PHE A 201 12.99 15.59 12.59
C PHE A 201 14.13 15.80 11.58
N ALA A 202 15.35 16.06 12.07
CA ALA A 202 16.53 16.20 11.22
C ALA A 202 16.84 14.92 10.43
N ALA A 203 16.74 13.75 11.07
CA ALA A 203 16.93 12.46 10.40
C ALA A 203 15.88 12.21 9.32
N TYR A 204 14.60 12.47 9.59
CA TYR A 204 13.54 12.36 8.58
C TYR A 204 13.73 13.35 7.41
N ALA A 205 14.16 14.58 7.69
CA ALA A 205 14.45 15.55 6.64
C ALA A 205 15.59 15.08 5.73
N ALA A 206 16.67 14.58 6.31
CA ALA A 206 17.80 14.00 5.56
C ALA A 206 17.38 12.76 4.77
N ALA A 207 16.53 11.90 5.33
CA ALA A 207 16.01 10.71 4.66
C ALA A 207 15.14 11.06 3.45
N ASN A 208 14.22 12.00 3.59
CA ASN A 208 13.39 12.49 2.48
C ASN A 208 14.23 13.15 1.38
N ALA A 209 15.27 13.92 1.75
CA ALA A 209 16.21 14.50 0.79
C ALA A 209 17.01 13.42 0.05
N ALA A 210 17.46 12.37 0.74
CA ALA A 210 18.15 11.23 0.13
C ALA A 210 17.23 10.44 -0.82
N SER A 211 15.97 10.22 -0.44
CA SER A 211 14.96 9.57 -1.28
C SER A 211 14.71 10.37 -2.57
N ARG A 212 14.61 11.70 -2.46
CA ARG A 212 14.52 12.61 -3.61
C ARG A 212 15.76 12.55 -4.52
N ALA A 213 16.94 12.37 -3.93
CA ALA A 213 18.21 12.25 -4.68
C ALA A 213 18.38 10.88 -5.36
N ALA A 214 17.69 9.84 -4.90
CA ALA A 214 17.73 8.50 -5.49
C ALA A 214 17.06 8.40 -6.86
N ASP A 215 16.19 9.37 -7.18
CA ASP A 215 15.52 9.44 -8.47
C ASP A 215 15.56 10.86 -9.07
N PRO A 216 16.75 11.33 -9.52
CA PRO A 216 16.89 12.70 -10.03
C PRO A 216 16.05 12.98 -11.28
N ALA A 217 15.79 11.94 -12.08
CA ALA A 217 14.96 11.98 -13.28
C ALA A 217 13.48 11.66 -12.99
N GLY A 218 13.15 11.25 -11.76
CA GLY A 218 11.81 10.87 -11.34
C GLY A 218 10.83 12.04 -11.39
N ALA A 219 9.54 11.69 -11.49
CA ALA A 219 8.46 12.67 -11.48
C ALA A 219 8.43 13.39 -10.13
N ARG A 220 8.89 14.64 -10.09
CA ARG A 220 8.66 15.53 -8.95
C ARG A 220 7.15 15.80 -8.84
N TYR A 221 6.68 16.04 -7.63
CA TYR A 221 5.32 16.49 -7.44
C TYR A 221 5.09 17.83 -8.14
N ASP A 222 4.17 17.85 -9.10
CA ASP A 222 3.77 19.06 -9.82
C ASP A 222 2.43 19.53 -9.24
N ARG A 223 2.50 20.58 -8.40
CA ARG A 223 1.32 21.20 -7.77
C ARG A 223 0.28 21.62 -8.81
N ALA A 224 0.70 22.24 -9.90
CA ALA A 224 -0.20 22.73 -10.94
C ALA A 224 -0.82 21.57 -11.76
N ALA A 225 -0.08 20.50 -12.02
CA ALA A 225 -0.66 19.30 -12.63
C ALA A 225 -1.69 18.63 -11.71
N HIS A 226 -1.40 18.58 -10.41
CA HIS A 226 -2.34 18.05 -9.44
C HIS A 226 -3.61 18.91 -9.33
N GLU A 227 -3.48 20.24 -9.28
CA GLU A 227 -4.62 21.18 -9.33
C GLU A 227 -5.49 20.94 -10.57
N ARG A 228 -4.88 20.88 -11.76
CA ARG A 228 -5.62 20.59 -13.02
C ARG A 228 -6.33 19.24 -12.98
N PHE A 229 -5.73 18.23 -12.35
CA PHE A 229 -6.36 16.93 -12.19
C PHE A 229 -7.58 16.99 -11.27
N ILE A 230 -7.47 17.69 -10.14
CA ILE A 230 -8.57 17.90 -9.18
C ILE A 230 -9.69 18.73 -9.81
N ASP A 231 -9.36 19.80 -10.54
CA ASP A 231 -10.32 20.59 -11.31
C ASP A 231 -11.05 19.73 -12.35
N GLY A 232 -10.30 18.85 -13.03
CA GLY A 232 -10.85 17.90 -13.99
C GLY A 232 -11.83 16.91 -13.36
N LEU A 233 -11.53 16.40 -12.16
CA LEU A 233 -12.43 15.52 -11.41
C LEU A 233 -13.73 16.24 -11.01
N ILE A 234 -13.62 17.46 -10.48
CA ILE A 234 -14.79 18.27 -10.09
C ILE A 234 -15.66 18.57 -11.33
N ALA A 235 -15.04 19.00 -12.42
CA ALA A 235 -15.74 19.35 -13.65
C ALA A 235 -16.39 18.13 -14.34
N ALA A 236 -15.78 16.95 -14.23
CA ALA A 236 -16.32 15.73 -14.85
C ALA A 236 -17.55 15.17 -14.12
N PHE A 237 -17.73 15.52 -12.85
CA PHE A 237 -18.84 15.05 -12.01
C PHE A 237 -19.52 16.23 -11.30
N PRO A 238 -20.23 17.11 -12.04
CA PRO A 238 -20.80 18.34 -11.46
C PRO A 238 -22.10 18.10 -10.67
N GLU A 239 -22.76 16.96 -10.89
CA GLU A 239 -24.05 16.60 -10.31
C GLU A 239 -23.98 15.20 -9.69
N PRO A 240 -24.84 14.87 -8.70
CA PRO A 240 -24.87 13.53 -8.14
C PRO A 240 -25.31 12.51 -9.19
N ALA A 241 -24.76 11.30 -9.12
CA ALA A 241 -25.20 10.19 -9.96
C ALA A 241 -26.71 9.95 -9.79
N ALA A 242 -27.40 9.71 -10.91
CA ALA A 242 -28.83 9.43 -10.89
C ALA A 242 -29.11 8.18 -10.03
N PRO A 243 -30.10 8.24 -9.11
CA PRO A 243 -30.57 7.04 -8.43
C PRO A 243 -31.02 6.00 -9.45
N ALA A 244 -30.67 4.74 -9.22
CA ALA A 244 -31.08 3.64 -10.08
C ALA A 244 -31.78 2.59 -9.22
N ASP A 245 -33.08 2.44 -9.43
CA ASP A 245 -33.89 1.45 -8.70
C ASP A 245 -33.42 0.03 -9.01
N GLY A 246 -33.39 -0.83 -7.99
CA GLY A 246 -32.94 -2.22 -8.13
C GLY A 246 -31.43 -2.40 -8.32
N VAL A 247 -30.66 -1.32 -8.28
CA VAL A 247 -29.19 -1.38 -8.35
C VAL A 247 -28.62 -1.63 -6.94
N GLU A 248 -28.01 -2.79 -6.75
CA GLU A 248 -27.32 -3.15 -5.50
C GLU A 248 -26.29 -2.07 -5.12
N ALA A 249 -26.20 -1.79 -3.82
CA ALA A 249 -25.30 -0.80 -3.24
C ALA A 249 -23.83 -1.05 -3.59
N GLY A 250 -23.44 -2.29 -3.91
CA GLY A 250 -22.03 -2.65 -4.09
C GLY A 250 -21.28 -2.71 -2.75
N PRO A 251 -19.94 -2.73 -2.79
CA PRO A 251 -19.11 -2.77 -1.58
C PRO A 251 -19.24 -1.52 -0.69
N ILE A 252 -18.77 -1.65 0.54
CA ILE A 252 -18.51 -0.50 1.42
C ILE A 252 -17.15 0.08 1.03
N PHE A 253 -17.14 1.29 0.47
CA PHE A 253 -15.89 1.96 0.13
C PHE A 253 -15.36 2.72 1.35
N ILE A 254 -14.08 2.54 1.66
CA ILE A 254 -13.42 3.23 2.77
C ILE A 254 -12.26 4.04 2.21
N CYS A 255 -12.26 5.35 2.43
CA CYS A 255 -11.26 6.26 1.89
C CYS A 255 -10.85 7.36 2.89
N GLY A 256 -9.90 8.19 2.49
CA GLY A 256 -9.34 9.26 3.31
C GLY A 256 -7.86 9.45 2.99
N LEU A 257 -7.18 10.38 3.65
CA LEU A 257 -5.74 10.50 3.45
C LEU A 257 -4.99 9.26 3.97
N PHE A 258 -3.87 8.92 3.34
CA PHE A 258 -3.00 7.89 3.88
C PHE A 258 -2.63 8.27 5.34
N ARG A 259 -2.65 7.31 6.28
CA ARG A 259 -2.49 7.54 7.74
C ARG A 259 -3.64 8.27 8.47
N SER A 260 -4.83 8.40 7.87
CA SER A 260 -6.03 8.93 8.56
C SER A 260 -6.83 7.89 9.35
N GLY A 261 -6.47 6.59 9.30
CA GLY A 261 -7.13 5.54 10.07
C GLY A 261 -8.01 4.57 9.29
N SER A 262 -8.05 4.65 7.96
CA SER A 262 -8.85 3.76 7.10
C SER A 262 -8.64 2.25 7.35
N THR A 263 -7.41 1.80 7.60
CA THR A 263 -7.14 0.39 7.94
C THR A 263 -7.78 -0.01 9.27
N LEU A 264 -7.76 0.86 10.29
CA LEU A 264 -8.43 0.58 11.57
C LEU A 264 -9.94 0.40 11.38
N ILE A 265 -10.54 1.26 10.55
CA ILE A 265 -11.99 1.19 10.24
C ILE A 265 -12.35 -0.09 9.52
N GLU A 266 -11.54 -0.49 8.54
CA GLU A 266 -11.74 -1.77 7.86
C GLU A 266 -11.63 -2.95 8.83
N GLN A 267 -10.70 -2.93 9.78
CA GLN A 267 -10.57 -3.98 10.80
C GLN A 267 -11.78 -4.03 11.73
N ILE A 268 -12.29 -2.87 12.17
CA ILE A 268 -13.53 -2.78 12.95
C ILE A 268 -14.71 -3.38 12.17
N LEU A 269 -14.89 -2.98 10.91
CA LEU A 269 -15.97 -3.50 10.06
C LEU A 269 -15.80 -5.00 9.80
N SER A 270 -14.58 -5.47 9.56
CA SER A 270 -14.27 -6.90 9.34
C SER A 270 -14.42 -7.75 10.61
N GLY A 271 -14.57 -7.13 11.79
CA GLY A 271 -14.99 -7.82 13.00
C GLY A 271 -16.46 -8.26 12.98
N HIS A 272 -17.27 -7.72 12.08
CA HIS A 272 -18.67 -8.10 11.89
C HIS A 272 -18.79 -9.35 11.02
N SER A 273 -19.61 -10.32 11.43
CA SER A 273 -19.72 -11.66 10.83
C SER A 273 -20.03 -11.69 9.33
N ARG A 274 -20.77 -10.68 8.84
CA ARG A 274 -21.16 -10.50 7.43
C ARG A 274 -20.12 -9.78 6.55
N VAL A 275 -19.10 -9.16 7.14
CA VAL A 275 -18.17 -8.29 6.42
C VAL A 275 -16.84 -8.98 6.18
N THR A 276 -16.42 -9.03 4.93
CA THR A 276 -15.11 -9.48 4.52
C THR A 276 -14.24 -8.30 4.10
N GLY A 277 -13.08 -8.15 4.75
CA GLY A 277 -12.07 -7.17 4.37
C GLY A 277 -11.55 -7.38 2.94
N GLY A 278 -11.79 -6.44 2.04
CA GLY A 278 -11.22 -6.48 0.69
C GLY A 278 -9.79 -5.94 0.63
N GLY A 279 -9.40 -5.06 1.56
CA GLY A 279 -8.13 -4.36 1.53
C GLY A 279 -8.05 -3.35 0.38
N GLU A 280 -6.83 -3.03 -0.03
CA GLU A 280 -6.53 -2.04 -1.07
C GLU A 280 -6.70 -2.64 -2.48
N LEU A 281 -7.94 -2.78 -2.92
CA LEU A 281 -8.27 -3.35 -4.24
C LEU A 281 -7.77 -2.43 -5.38
N GLY A 282 -7.12 -3.03 -6.38
CA GLY A 282 -6.66 -2.33 -7.59
C GLY A 282 -7.76 -2.03 -8.60
N LEU A 283 -9.02 -2.33 -8.29
CA LEU A 283 -10.13 -2.35 -9.25
C LEU A 283 -10.53 -0.95 -9.72
N VAL A 284 -10.86 -0.03 -8.80
CA VAL A 284 -11.30 1.34 -9.18
C VAL A 284 -10.20 2.11 -9.92
N PRO A 285 -8.95 2.18 -9.43
CA PRO A 285 -7.89 2.90 -10.15
C PRO A 285 -7.50 2.21 -11.47
N GLY A 286 -7.63 0.88 -11.53
CA GLY A 286 -7.48 0.11 -12.77
C GLY A 286 -8.49 0.54 -13.84
N LEU A 287 -9.77 0.67 -13.46
CA LEU A 287 -10.83 1.16 -14.35
C LEU A 287 -10.60 2.61 -14.74
N ALA A 288 -10.29 3.49 -13.79
CA ALA A 288 -10.01 4.90 -14.06
C ALA A 288 -8.90 5.08 -15.11
N ARG A 289 -7.81 4.32 -14.99
CA ARG A 289 -6.69 4.33 -15.95
C ARG A 289 -7.06 3.74 -17.32
N ALA A 290 -7.98 2.77 -17.37
CA ALA A 290 -8.43 2.15 -18.62
C ALA A 290 -9.38 3.04 -19.43
N ILE A 291 -10.01 4.04 -18.79
CA ILE A 291 -10.88 5.01 -19.45
C ILE A 291 -10.01 6.04 -20.19
N ALA A 292 -10.04 6.00 -21.52
CA ALA A 292 -9.35 6.98 -22.34
C ALA A 292 -9.91 8.39 -22.09
N GLY A 293 -9.04 9.34 -21.71
CA GLY A 293 -9.44 10.71 -21.40
C GLY A 293 -10.09 10.88 -20.01
N TYR A 294 -9.88 9.95 -19.09
CA TYR A 294 -10.28 10.14 -17.69
C TYR A 294 -9.55 11.35 -17.06
N PRO A 295 -10.23 12.18 -16.24
CA PRO A 295 -11.64 12.06 -15.85
C PRO A 295 -12.66 12.68 -16.82
N GLN A 296 -12.25 13.54 -17.76
CA GLN A 296 -13.16 14.35 -18.58
C GLN A 296 -14.13 13.50 -19.42
N ALA A 297 -13.71 12.32 -19.86
CA ALA A 297 -14.58 11.37 -20.59
C ALA A 297 -15.84 10.96 -19.80
N MET A 298 -15.82 11.06 -18.47
CA MET A 298 -16.95 10.71 -17.63
C MET A 298 -18.11 11.71 -17.70
N ALA A 299 -17.84 12.97 -18.09
CA ALA A 299 -18.87 14.00 -18.20
C ALA A 299 -19.94 13.67 -19.26
N THR A 300 -19.61 12.80 -20.22
CA THR A 300 -20.51 12.38 -21.31
C THR A 300 -20.72 10.86 -21.35
N ALA A 301 -20.29 10.13 -20.32
CA ALA A 301 -20.42 8.68 -20.26
C ALA A 301 -21.90 8.27 -20.18
N GLY A 302 -22.36 7.48 -21.15
CA GLY A 302 -23.73 6.96 -21.17
C GLY A 302 -23.94 5.77 -20.22
N PRO A 303 -25.21 5.40 -19.94
CA PRO A 303 -25.56 4.31 -19.02
C PRO A 303 -24.89 2.97 -19.36
N ASP A 304 -24.75 2.63 -20.65
CA ASP A 304 -24.14 1.37 -21.09
C ASP A 304 -22.65 1.29 -20.71
N ALA A 305 -21.92 2.41 -20.83
CA ALA A 305 -20.52 2.48 -20.44
C ALA A 305 -20.37 2.32 -18.92
N ILE A 306 -21.24 2.97 -18.14
CA ILE A 306 -21.28 2.82 -16.68
C ILE A 306 -21.61 1.38 -16.27
N ALA A 307 -22.59 0.75 -16.91
CA ALA A 307 -22.95 -0.64 -16.67
C ALA A 307 -21.80 -1.60 -17.00
N GLN A 308 -21.04 -1.34 -18.06
CA GLN A 308 -19.84 -2.11 -18.41
C GLN A 308 -18.75 -1.98 -17.33
N LEU A 309 -18.45 -0.76 -16.89
CA LEU A 309 -17.46 -0.51 -15.82
C LEU A 309 -17.88 -1.20 -14.51
N ARG A 310 -19.17 -1.13 -14.15
CA ARG A 310 -19.74 -1.85 -13.01
C ARG A 310 -19.55 -3.36 -13.15
N GLY A 311 -19.85 -3.93 -14.32
CA GLY A 311 -19.67 -5.36 -14.59
C GLY A 311 -18.22 -5.82 -14.44
N LEU A 312 -17.26 -5.02 -14.94
CA LEU A 312 -15.84 -5.28 -14.79
C LEU A 312 -15.41 -5.24 -13.31
N TYR A 313 -15.87 -4.25 -12.56
CA TYR A 313 -15.63 -4.15 -11.12
C TYR A 313 -16.15 -5.38 -10.37
N LEU A 314 -17.42 -5.75 -10.58
CA LEU A 314 -18.04 -6.88 -9.88
C LEU A 314 -17.38 -8.23 -10.25
N GLY A 315 -16.99 -8.42 -11.51
CA GLY A 315 -16.23 -9.61 -11.92
C GLY A 315 -14.84 -9.71 -11.26
N GLY A 316 -14.15 -8.58 -11.12
CA GLY A 316 -12.89 -8.49 -10.38
C GLY A 316 -13.07 -8.75 -8.88
N LEU A 317 -14.12 -8.18 -8.28
CA LEU A 317 -14.45 -8.36 -6.88
C LEU A 317 -14.79 -9.83 -6.55
N GLN A 318 -15.62 -10.48 -7.37
CA GLN A 318 -15.98 -11.90 -7.22
C GLN A 318 -14.74 -12.80 -7.31
N THR A 319 -13.76 -12.42 -8.13
CA THR A 319 -12.48 -13.13 -8.24
C THR A 319 -11.63 -12.95 -6.99
N ALA A 320 -11.56 -11.72 -6.48
CA ALA A 320 -10.74 -11.37 -5.32
C ALA A 320 -11.32 -11.91 -4.00
N ARG A 321 -12.65 -11.91 -3.84
CA ARG A 321 -13.37 -12.27 -2.62
C ARG A 321 -14.59 -13.13 -2.95
N PRO A 322 -14.41 -14.39 -3.39
CA PRO A 322 -15.51 -15.24 -3.80
C PRO A 322 -16.42 -15.60 -2.61
N GLY A 323 -17.73 -15.37 -2.77
CA GLY A 323 -18.76 -15.82 -1.82
C GLY A 323 -18.89 -14.97 -0.55
N ALA A 324 -18.24 -13.81 -0.50
CA ALA A 324 -18.44 -12.84 0.58
C ALA A 324 -19.84 -12.18 0.47
N ASP A 325 -20.49 -11.96 1.61
CA ASP A 325 -21.78 -11.26 1.71
C ASP A 325 -21.59 -9.76 1.50
N VAL A 326 -20.88 -9.09 2.42
CA VAL A 326 -20.49 -7.69 2.29
C VAL A 326 -18.98 -7.60 2.19
N VAL A 327 -18.47 -6.86 1.20
CA VAL A 327 -17.03 -6.62 1.03
C VAL A 327 -16.71 -5.15 1.28
N THR A 328 -15.58 -4.87 1.93
CA THR A 328 -15.00 -3.52 1.96
C THR A 328 -14.04 -3.32 0.79
N ASP A 329 -14.08 -2.17 0.14
CA ASP A 329 -13.03 -1.69 -0.75
C ASP A 329 -12.32 -0.52 -0.05
N LYS A 330 -11.30 -0.84 0.74
CA LYS A 330 -10.56 0.15 1.52
C LYS A 330 -9.34 0.58 0.74
N ARG A 331 -9.36 1.81 0.25
CA ARG A 331 -8.19 2.43 -0.36
C ARG A 331 -8.17 3.91 0.00
N PRO A 332 -7.09 4.43 0.61
CA PRO A 332 -7.03 5.84 0.99
C PRO A 332 -7.38 6.76 -0.19
N ASP A 333 -6.73 6.56 -1.33
CA ASP A 333 -6.91 7.31 -2.59
C ASP A 333 -8.25 7.09 -3.31
N ASN A 334 -9.16 6.23 -2.83
CA ASN A 334 -10.51 6.11 -3.40
C ASN A 334 -11.29 7.45 -3.37
N PHE A 335 -10.88 8.41 -2.53
CA PHE A 335 -11.43 9.77 -2.56
C PHE A 335 -11.28 10.47 -3.93
N LEU A 336 -10.24 10.11 -4.70
CA LEU A 336 -10.04 10.62 -6.07
C LEU A 336 -11.09 10.09 -7.05
N HIS A 337 -11.80 9.02 -6.68
CA HIS A 337 -12.66 8.26 -7.59
C HIS A 337 -14.12 8.17 -7.11
N ILE A 338 -14.53 8.94 -6.09
CA ILE A 338 -15.91 8.91 -5.57
C ILE A 338 -16.95 9.17 -6.67
N GLY A 339 -16.70 10.11 -7.59
CA GLY A 339 -17.58 10.35 -8.73
C GLY A 339 -17.78 9.09 -9.61
N LEU A 340 -16.68 8.38 -9.92
CA LEU A 340 -16.74 7.13 -10.69
C LEU A 340 -17.42 6.00 -9.90
N ILE A 341 -17.11 5.88 -8.60
CA ILE A 341 -17.73 4.91 -7.70
C ILE A 341 -19.25 5.12 -7.66
N LYS A 342 -19.71 6.35 -7.40
CA LYS A 342 -21.14 6.68 -7.34
C LYS A 342 -21.82 6.56 -8.70
N ALA A 343 -21.13 6.79 -9.82
CA ALA A 343 -21.67 6.49 -11.13
C ALA A 343 -21.95 4.98 -11.31
N MET A 344 -21.00 4.11 -10.94
CA MET A 344 -21.19 2.65 -11.01
C MET A 344 -22.17 2.11 -9.97
N PHE A 345 -22.18 2.72 -8.78
CA PHE A 345 -22.91 2.31 -7.59
C PHE A 345 -23.55 3.53 -6.90
N PRO A 346 -24.71 4.03 -7.38
CA PRO A 346 -25.33 5.23 -6.82
C PRO A 346 -25.63 5.12 -5.32
N ASN A 347 -25.97 3.91 -4.88
CA ASN A 347 -26.29 3.58 -3.49
C ASN A 347 -25.07 3.12 -2.66
N ALA A 348 -23.84 3.23 -3.19
CA ALA A 348 -22.64 2.80 -2.47
C ALA A 348 -22.46 3.56 -1.16
N ARG A 349 -22.14 2.81 -0.10
CA ARG A 349 -21.75 3.35 1.19
C ARG A 349 -20.30 3.79 1.12
N ILE A 350 -20.03 5.03 1.52
CA ILE A 350 -18.69 5.59 1.55
C ILE A 350 -18.39 6.03 2.98
N VAL A 351 -17.38 5.41 3.57
CA VAL A 351 -16.83 5.79 4.87
C VAL A 351 -15.55 6.57 4.64
N HIS A 352 -15.59 7.84 4.99
CA HIS A 352 -14.49 8.76 4.85
C HIS A 352 -13.81 8.99 6.20
N THR A 353 -12.54 8.62 6.30
CA THR A 353 -11.75 8.73 7.53
C THR A 353 -11.03 10.06 7.59
N VAL A 354 -11.27 10.80 8.67
CA VAL A 354 -10.72 12.13 8.92
C VAL A 354 -9.87 12.08 10.19
N ARG A 355 -8.78 12.82 10.20
CA ARG A 355 -7.87 12.96 11.33
C ARG A 355 -7.25 14.36 11.30
N GLN A 356 -6.72 14.82 12.43
CA GLN A 356 -6.03 16.10 12.52
C GLN A 356 -4.98 16.26 11.37
N PRO A 357 -5.01 17.36 10.58
CA PRO A 357 -4.18 17.54 9.38
C PRO A 357 -2.67 17.42 9.58
N LEU A 358 -2.12 18.09 10.60
CA LEU A 358 -0.69 18.05 10.93
C LEU A 358 -0.23 16.65 11.35
N ASP A 359 -1.08 15.90 12.08
CA ASP A 359 -0.79 14.51 12.40
C ASP A 359 -0.71 13.63 11.16
N VAL A 360 -1.61 13.84 10.19
CA VAL A 360 -1.62 13.10 8.92
C VAL A 360 -0.39 13.45 8.09
N ILE A 361 -0.12 14.74 7.88
CA ILE A 361 1.04 15.24 7.11
C ILE A 361 2.33 14.66 7.67
N LEU A 362 2.59 14.83 8.97
CA LEU A 362 3.79 14.27 9.60
C LEU A 362 3.85 12.74 9.50
N SER A 363 2.72 12.06 9.72
CA SER A 363 2.67 10.59 9.62
C SER A 363 3.01 10.10 8.21
N ASN A 364 2.73 10.87 7.16
CA ASN A 364 3.13 10.54 5.80
C ASN A 364 4.61 10.86 5.57
N TRP A 365 5.05 12.03 6.01
CA TRP A 365 6.43 12.50 5.86
C TRP A 365 7.46 11.65 6.61
N PHE A 366 7.06 10.94 7.67
CA PHE A 366 7.90 9.99 8.40
C PHE A 366 8.05 8.61 7.72
N LEU A 367 7.44 8.40 6.56
CA LEU A 367 7.44 7.10 5.88
C LEU A 367 8.24 7.14 4.58
N HIS A 368 8.98 6.06 4.34
CA HIS A 368 9.61 5.80 3.06
C HIS A 368 8.56 5.25 2.08
N LEU A 369 7.74 6.14 1.52
CA LEU A 369 6.65 5.78 0.60
C LEU A 369 7.17 5.52 -0.82
N ASP A 370 6.34 4.85 -1.62
CA ASP A 370 6.63 4.61 -3.03
C ASP A 370 6.83 5.94 -3.79
N ARG A 371 7.70 5.91 -4.80
CA ARG A 371 8.09 7.10 -5.58
C ARG A 371 6.91 7.77 -6.28
N SER A 372 5.84 7.04 -6.57
CA SER A 372 4.59 7.62 -7.11
C SER A 372 3.93 8.61 -6.14
N MET A 373 4.26 8.56 -4.86
CA MET A 373 3.80 9.48 -3.82
C MET A 373 4.80 10.61 -3.55
N ALA A 374 5.43 11.15 -4.59
CA ALA A 374 6.47 12.18 -4.48
C ALA A 374 6.08 13.43 -3.66
N HIS A 375 4.78 13.72 -3.52
CA HIS A 375 4.28 14.78 -2.65
C HIS A 375 4.65 14.57 -1.17
N ALA A 376 4.84 13.31 -0.74
CA ALA A 376 5.17 12.97 0.64
C ALA A 376 6.61 13.28 1.05
N LEU A 377 7.48 13.60 0.08
CA LEU A 377 8.90 13.90 0.33
C LEU A 377 9.16 15.35 0.79
N ASP A 378 8.11 16.16 0.87
CA ASP A 378 8.19 17.57 1.26
C ASP A 378 6.96 17.96 2.08
N LEU A 379 7.18 18.66 3.19
CA LEU A 379 6.10 19.03 4.11
C LEU A 379 5.13 20.06 3.49
N GLU A 380 5.62 20.98 2.66
CA GLU A 380 4.78 21.97 2.00
C GLU A 380 3.99 21.35 0.84
N ASP A 381 4.59 20.38 0.13
CA ASP A 381 3.87 19.63 -0.90
C ASP A 381 2.77 18.75 -0.30
N LEU A 382 3.01 18.14 0.86
CA LEU A 382 1.97 17.45 1.62
C LEU A 382 0.85 18.40 2.07
N ALA A 383 1.18 19.61 2.54
CA ALA A 383 0.19 20.61 2.90
C ALA A 383 -0.65 21.04 1.69
N HIS A 384 -0.01 21.27 0.55
CA HIS A 384 -0.70 21.56 -0.70
C HIS A 384 -1.62 20.40 -1.13
N TRP A 385 -1.11 19.16 -1.14
CA TRP A 385 -1.89 17.96 -1.43
C TRP A 385 -3.10 17.83 -0.51
N HIS A 386 -2.92 18.08 0.79
CA HIS A 386 -4.02 18.08 1.77
C HIS A 386 -5.10 19.10 1.40
N GLY A 387 -4.74 20.34 1.09
CA GLY A 387 -5.72 21.36 0.69
C GLY A 387 -6.51 21.00 -0.57
N GLN A 388 -5.85 20.35 -1.54
CA GLN A 388 -6.50 19.85 -2.76
C GLN A 388 -7.46 18.68 -2.48
N TYR A 389 -7.06 17.77 -1.58
CA TYR A 389 -7.92 16.72 -1.06
C TYR A 389 -9.16 17.28 -0.34
N GLU A 390 -9.01 18.30 0.51
CA GLU A 390 -10.15 18.93 1.19
C GLU A 390 -11.12 19.59 0.21
N ARG A 391 -10.59 20.32 -0.80
CA ARG A 391 -11.39 20.86 -1.91
C ARG A 391 -12.21 19.79 -2.60
N LEU A 392 -11.58 18.67 -2.93
CA LEU A 392 -12.24 17.57 -3.63
C LEU A 392 -13.29 16.87 -2.74
N MET A 393 -12.98 16.62 -1.47
CA MET A 393 -13.93 16.04 -0.53
C MET A 393 -15.11 16.97 -0.24
N ALA A 394 -14.90 18.28 -0.20
CA ALA A 394 -15.99 19.26 -0.08
C ALA A 394 -16.96 19.17 -1.26
N HIS A 395 -16.44 19.03 -2.49
CA HIS A 395 -17.25 18.78 -3.69
C HIS A 395 -18.06 17.46 -3.55
N TRP A 396 -17.41 16.36 -3.18
CA TRP A 396 -18.10 15.08 -3.02
C TRP A 396 -19.19 15.10 -1.95
N LYS A 397 -18.95 15.74 -0.81
CA LYS A 397 -19.95 15.84 0.27
C LYS A 397 -21.13 16.75 -0.10
N ALA A 398 -20.90 17.76 -0.94
CA ALA A 398 -21.98 18.59 -1.46
C ALA A 398 -22.92 17.78 -2.37
N LEU A 399 -22.39 16.83 -3.15
CA LEU A 399 -23.18 15.93 -4.00
C LEU A 399 -23.79 14.75 -3.23
N TYR A 400 -23.06 14.22 -2.24
CA TYR A 400 -23.37 12.97 -1.54
C TYR A 400 -23.34 13.19 -0.02
N PRO A 401 -24.43 13.72 0.57
CA PRO A 401 -24.50 13.97 2.01
C PRO A 401 -24.55 12.69 2.86
N ASP A 402 -24.67 11.51 2.22
CA ASP A 402 -24.63 10.19 2.84
C ASP A 402 -23.20 9.67 3.08
N ILE A 403 -22.16 10.36 2.59
CA ILE A 403 -20.76 10.05 2.94
C ILE A 403 -20.57 10.24 4.45
N LEU A 404 -20.15 9.17 5.14
CA LEU A 404 -19.90 9.22 6.57
C LEU A 404 -18.47 9.74 6.84
N ASP A 405 -18.35 10.92 7.47
CA ASP A 405 -17.10 11.35 8.09
C ASP A 405 -16.90 10.67 9.45
N LEU A 406 -15.90 9.79 9.52
CA LEU A 406 -15.49 9.15 10.76
C LEU A 406 -14.18 9.76 11.25
N ASP A 407 -14.28 10.47 12.37
CA ASP A 407 -13.14 11.12 13.03
C ASP A 407 -12.33 10.08 13.82
N TYR A 408 -11.09 9.86 13.38
CA TYR A 408 -10.13 8.97 14.03
C TYR A 408 -9.84 9.39 15.47
N ASP A 409 -9.66 10.68 15.71
CA ASP A 409 -9.28 11.21 17.02
C ASP A 409 -10.43 11.05 18.02
N ALA A 410 -11.68 11.20 17.58
CA ALA A 410 -12.85 10.86 18.38
C ALA A 410 -12.98 9.35 18.63
N LEU A 411 -12.74 8.52 17.61
CA LEU A 411 -12.85 7.05 17.68
C LEU A 411 -11.91 6.45 18.72
N VAL A 412 -10.66 6.92 18.81
CA VAL A 412 -9.70 6.39 19.80
C VAL A 412 -9.96 6.88 21.23
N VAL A 413 -10.83 7.88 21.40
CA VAL A 413 -11.22 8.40 22.72
C VAL A 413 -12.50 7.71 23.22
N GLU A 414 -13.54 7.68 22.39
CA GLU A 414 -14.85 7.10 22.68
C GLU A 414 -15.31 6.17 21.53
N PRO A 415 -14.85 4.92 21.48
CA PRO A 415 -15.06 4.08 20.31
C PRO A 415 -16.51 3.68 20.08
N ARG A 416 -17.24 3.33 21.15
CA ARG A 416 -18.57 2.73 21.02
C ARG A 416 -19.56 3.61 20.24
N PRO A 417 -19.78 4.89 20.57
CA PRO A 417 -20.69 5.75 19.80
C PRO A 417 -20.26 5.92 18.34
N GLN A 418 -18.95 5.97 18.06
CA GLN A 418 -18.43 6.12 16.71
C GLN A 418 -18.64 4.84 15.88
N VAL A 419 -18.46 3.66 16.49
CA VAL A 419 -18.67 2.38 15.82
C VAL A 419 -20.16 2.09 15.61
N GLU A 420 -21.03 2.45 16.56
CA GLU A 420 -22.50 2.34 16.39
C GLU A 420 -22.95 3.19 15.19
N ARG A 421 -22.46 4.43 15.08
CA ARG A 421 -22.72 5.32 13.93
C ARG A 421 -22.17 4.76 12.61
N LEU A 422 -20.98 4.17 12.64
CA LEU A 422 -20.36 3.50 11.48
C LEU A 422 -21.23 2.35 10.97
N LEU A 423 -21.58 1.40 11.84
CA LEU A 423 -22.41 0.24 11.47
C LEU A 423 -23.78 0.66 10.94
N ALA A 424 -24.41 1.65 11.59
CA ALA A 424 -25.69 2.19 11.13
C ALA A 424 -25.59 2.79 9.72
N SER A 425 -24.50 3.53 9.41
CA SER A 425 -24.28 4.09 8.06
C SER A 425 -24.10 3.00 6.99
N CYS A 426 -23.56 1.85 7.40
CA CYS A 426 -23.32 0.69 6.54
C CYS A 426 -24.54 -0.25 6.45
N GLY A 427 -25.60 -0.02 7.24
CA GLY A 427 -26.75 -0.92 7.31
C GLY A 427 -26.42 -2.26 7.99
N LEU A 428 -25.50 -2.24 8.97
CA LEU A 428 -25.08 -3.40 9.75
C LEU A 428 -25.60 -3.30 11.18
N ASP A 429 -25.93 -4.43 11.77
CA ASP A 429 -26.33 -4.53 13.17
C ASP A 429 -25.10 -4.50 14.10
N TRP A 430 -25.32 -4.24 15.39
CA TRP A 430 -24.24 -4.29 16.37
C TRP A 430 -23.82 -5.74 16.66
N GLU A 431 -22.52 -6.01 16.56
CA GLU A 431 -21.89 -7.25 17.04
C GLU A 431 -20.72 -6.88 17.94
N GLU A 432 -20.58 -7.48 19.12
CA GLU A 432 -19.51 -7.11 20.07
C GLU A 432 -18.11 -7.35 19.50
N ALA A 433 -17.97 -8.28 18.57
CA ALA A 433 -16.71 -8.63 17.90
C ALA A 433 -16.05 -7.45 17.16
N VAL A 434 -16.81 -6.43 16.76
CA VAL A 434 -16.28 -5.23 16.08
C VAL A 434 -15.35 -4.40 16.96
N LEU A 435 -15.46 -4.50 18.30
CA LEU A 435 -14.55 -3.85 19.24
C LEU A 435 -13.30 -4.68 19.55
N ASP A 436 -13.33 -5.97 19.21
CA ASP A 436 -12.26 -6.94 19.40
C ASP A 436 -11.39 -7.13 18.15
N PHE A 437 -11.44 -6.19 17.21
CA PHE A 437 -10.71 -6.24 15.92
C PHE A 437 -9.20 -6.53 16.06
N HIS A 438 -8.56 -6.05 17.13
CA HIS A 438 -7.14 -6.26 17.40
C HIS A 438 -6.78 -7.73 17.73
N LYS A 439 -7.78 -8.55 18.07
CA LYS A 439 -7.64 -9.99 18.32
C LYS A 439 -7.75 -10.82 17.03
N ALA A 440 -8.08 -10.20 15.89
CA ALA A 440 -8.19 -10.90 14.63
C ALA A 440 -6.85 -11.50 14.21
N ALA A 441 -6.84 -12.81 13.95
CA ALA A 441 -5.66 -13.54 13.49
C ALA A 441 -5.31 -13.29 12.00
N ALA A 442 -6.08 -12.43 11.32
CA ALA A 442 -5.86 -12.15 9.92
C ALA A 442 -4.50 -11.45 9.68
N PRO A 443 -3.79 -11.78 8.60
CA PRO A 443 -2.62 -11.02 8.15
C PRO A 443 -3.00 -9.56 7.89
N VAL A 444 -2.13 -8.62 8.26
CA VAL A 444 -2.37 -7.19 8.07
C VAL A 444 -1.17 -6.57 7.38
N ARG A 445 -1.39 -6.06 6.17
CA ARG A 445 -0.34 -5.51 5.30
C ARG A 445 -0.50 -4.00 5.19
N THR A 446 0.20 -3.28 6.04
CA THR A 446 0.17 -1.80 6.05
C THR A 446 1.36 -1.25 6.82
N ALA A 447 1.72 0.02 6.55
CA ALA A 447 2.67 0.77 7.37
C ALA A 447 2.25 0.91 8.85
N SER A 448 1.02 0.53 9.21
CA SER A 448 0.49 0.49 10.57
C SER A 448 0.40 -0.93 11.17
N VAL A 449 1.12 -1.94 10.65
CA VAL A 449 0.89 -3.37 10.99
C VAL A 449 0.87 -3.64 12.50
N TRP A 450 1.83 -3.12 13.26
CA TRP A 450 1.87 -3.30 14.71
C TRP A 450 0.81 -2.48 15.45
N GLN A 451 0.47 -1.31 14.91
CA GLN A 451 -0.47 -0.38 15.53
C GLN A 451 -1.90 -0.91 15.54
N VAL A 452 -2.32 -1.58 14.47
CA VAL A 452 -3.68 -2.14 14.37
C VAL A 452 -3.86 -3.45 15.13
N ARG A 453 -2.77 -4.03 15.63
CA ARG A 453 -2.75 -5.22 16.50
C ARG A 453 -2.74 -4.88 17.98
N GLU A 454 -2.70 -3.59 18.31
CA GLU A 454 -2.87 -3.11 19.66
C GLU A 454 -4.33 -2.70 19.92
N PRO A 455 -4.78 -2.73 21.18
CA PRO A 455 -6.00 -2.03 21.56
C PRO A 455 -5.96 -0.56 21.12
N LEU A 456 -7.14 0.04 20.95
CA LEU A 456 -7.25 1.47 20.62
C LEU A 456 -6.42 2.31 21.61
N TYR A 457 -5.54 3.14 21.06
CA TYR A 457 -4.63 3.97 21.83
C TYR A 457 -4.68 5.41 21.31
N ARG A 458 -4.27 6.37 22.16
CA ARG A 458 -4.30 7.80 21.85
C ARG A 458 -2.97 8.39 21.41
N ARG A 459 -1.85 7.64 21.50
CA ARG A 459 -0.49 8.14 21.23
C ARG A 459 -0.24 8.65 19.81
N SER A 460 -1.11 8.30 18.85
CA SER A 460 -1.05 8.86 17.50
C SER A 460 -1.78 10.20 17.39
N SER A 461 -2.82 10.44 18.19
CA SER A 461 -3.58 11.69 18.18
C SER A 461 -2.83 12.79 18.91
N GLY A 462 -2.58 13.91 18.24
CA GLY A 462 -1.83 15.03 18.78
C GLY A 462 -0.32 14.86 18.79
N ARG A 463 0.23 13.85 18.10
CA ARG A 463 1.68 13.59 18.02
C ARG A 463 2.42 14.74 17.36
N TRP A 464 1.77 15.48 16.45
CA TRP A 464 2.32 16.67 15.82
C TRP A 464 2.84 17.72 16.80
N ARG A 465 2.30 17.78 18.03
CA ARG A 465 2.74 18.74 19.08
C ARG A 465 4.21 18.55 19.47
N ASN A 466 4.73 17.32 19.39
CA ASN A 466 6.14 17.04 19.64
C ASN A 466 7.07 17.70 18.62
N TYR A 467 6.52 18.07 17.45
CA TYR A 467 7.22 18.67 16.32
C TYR A 467 6.78 20.11 16.06
N GLU A 468 5.94 20.71 16.90
CA GLU A 468 5.26 21.98 16.64
C GLU A 468 6.18 23.11 16.15
N ARG A 469 7.36 23.25 16.78
CA ARG A 469 8.39 24.24 16.40
C ARG A 469 8.96 24.10 14.99
N HIS A 470 8.72 22.98 14.32
CA HIS A 470 9.21 22.70 12.97
C HIS A 470 8.09 22.85 11.91
N LEU A 471 6.88 23.22 12.31
CA LEU A 471 5.68 23.16 11.45
C LEU A 471 5.12 24.52 11.02
N ASP A 472 5.81 25.64 11.32
CA ASP A 472 5.32 26.98 10.97
C ASP A 472 4.99 27.11 9.48
N GLY A 473 5.86 26.61 8.59
CA GLY A 473 5.62 26.62 7.14
C GLY A 473 4.39 25.78 6.72
N VAL A 474 4.16 24.65 7.39
CA VAL A 474 3.00 23.77 7.13
C VAL A 474 1.71 24.43 7.59
N ARG A 475 1.73 25.06 8.78
CA ARG A 475 0.56 25.77 9.33
C ARG A 475 0.14 26.94 8.46
N ALA A 476 1.12 27.71 7.97
CA ALA A 476 0.91 28.79 7.03
C ALA A 476 0.33 28.27 5.70
N ALA A 477 0.87 27.18 5.16
CA ALA A 477 0.40 26.56 3.92
C ALA A 477 -1.04 26.01 4.03
N LEU A 478 -1.44 25.51 5.20
CA LEU A 478 -2.82 25.09 5.48
C LEU A 478 -3.77 26.27 5.77
N GLY A 479 -3.27 27.50 5.90
CA GLY A 479 -4.07 28.67 6.27
C GLY A 479 -4.54 28.64 7.74
N THR A 480 -3.80 27.96 8.62
CA THR A 480 -4.19 27.68 10.01
C THR A 480 -3.56 28.61 11.06
N ASP A 481 -2.87 29.68 10.65
CA ASP A 481 -2.15 30.62 11.53
C ASP A 481 -3.03 31.45 12.49
N ASN A 482 -4.31 31.11 12.66
CA ASN A 482 -5.28 31.90 13.43
C ASN A 482 -6.20 31.09 14.35
N GLN A 483 -5.74 29.96 14.89
CA GLN A 483 -6.38 29.30 16.03
C GLN A 483 -5.31 28.96 17.08
N GLY A 484 -5.01 29.94 17.92
CA GLY A 484 -4.18 29.82 19.13
C GLY A 484 -4.94 29.25 20.32
#